data_AF-A0A0M3JMH7-F1
#
_entry.id   AF-A0A0M3JMH7-F1
#
_cell.length_a   1.000
_cell.length_b   1.000
_cell.length_c   1.000
_cell.angle_alpha   90.00
_cell.angle_beta   90.00
_cell.angle_gamma   90.00
#
_symmetry.space_group_name_H-M   'P 1'
#
loop_
_entity.id
_entity.type
_entity.pdbx_description
1 polymer ?
#
loop_
_entity_poly.entity_id
_entity_poly.type
_entity_poly.pdbx_seq_one_letter_code
_entity_poly.pdbx_strand_id
1 'polypeptide(L)' 'ISNLFSVTWNGIVVKASGLAAGKGVIVTKSCDEAVEAAKEILQGKFGEAGNEIVVEEMLVGEEVSVSSTD' A
#
# COMPACT_ATOMS: atom_id res chain seq x y z
N ILE A 1 -29.22 -1.19 -6.30
CA ILE A 1 -28.12 -1.92 -5.62
C ILE A 1 -26.84 -1.42 -6.24
N SER A 2 -26.00 -0.83 -5.38
CA SER A 2 -24.71 -0.15 -5.60
C SER A 2 -24.05 -0.28 -6.98
N ASN A 3 -23.77 0.86 -7.60
CA ASN A 3 -22.77 1.00 -8.66
C ASN A 3 -21.43 0.43 -8.15
N LEU A 4 -21.13 -0.81 -8.53
CA LEU A 4 -19.83 -1.43 -8.28
C LEU A 4 -18.91 -1.01 -9.44
N PHE A 5 -18.22 0.12 -9.29
CA PHE A 5 -17.15 0.47 -10.22
C PHE A 5 -15.91 -0.34 -9.82
N SER A 6 -15.46 -1.23 -10.71
CA SER A 6 -14.17 -1.91 -10.56
C SER A 6 -13.10 -1.05 -11.20
N VAL A 7 -12.09 -0.67 -10.41
CA VAL A 7 -10.88 -0.02 -10.92
C VAL A 7 -9.86 -1.12 -11.23
N THR A 8 -9.20 -1.04 -12.38
CA THR A 8 -8.13 -1.98 -12.77
C THR A 8 -6.82 -1.22 -12.80
N TRP A 9 -5.90 -1.56 -11.89
CA TRP A 9 -4.54 -1.01 -11.86
C TRP A 9 -3.53 -2.07 -12.34
N ASN A 10 -2.47 -1.63 -13.02
CA ASN A 10 -1.38 -2.50 -13.48
C ASN A 10 -0.48 -2.98 -12.35
N GLY A 11 -0.47 -2.26 -11.23
CA GLY A 11 0.18 -2.63 -9.98
C GLY A 11 -0.50 -1.91 -8.83
N ILE A 12 -0.50 -2.54 -7.66
CA ILE A 12 -1.17 -2.05 -6.47
C ILE A 12 -0.12 -1.98 -5.36
N VAL A 13 -0.04 -0.85 -4.69
CA VAL A 13 0.84 -0.66 -3.54
C VAL A 13 -0.02 -0.66 -2.28
N VAL A 14 0.29 -1.59 -1.37
CA VAL A 14 -0.37 -1.69 -0.06
C VAL A 14 0.60 -1.21 1.00
N LYS A 15 0.20 -0.18 1.76
CA LYS A 15 1.05 0.47 2.76
C LYS A 15 0.41 0.38 4.14
N ALA A 16 1.18 0.00 5.16
CA ALA A 16 0.80 0.23 6.55
C ALA A 16 0.73 1.74 6.81
N SER A 17 -0.33 2.24 7.47
CA SER A 17 -0.48 3.68 7.70
C SER A 17 0.46 4.22 8.78
N GLY A 18 0.85 3.38 9.74
CA GLY A 18 1.75 3.75 10.83
C GLY A 18 3.24 3.54 10.53
N LEU A 19 4.08 3.87 11.52
CA LEU A 19 5.55 3.79 11.42
C LEU A 19 6.06 2.34 11.46
N ALA A 20 5.98 1.63 10.34
CA ALA A 20 6.43 0.25 10.16
C ALA A 20 7.96 0.12 9.92
N ALA A 21 8.78 0.95 10.59
CA ALA A 21 10.25 0.98 10.48
C ALA A 21 10.80 1.02 9.03
N GLY A 22 10.07 1.69 8.13
CA GLY A 22 10.41 1.77 6.70
C GLY A 22 10.16 0.48 5.89
N LYS A 23 9.50 -0.53 6.47
CA LYS A 23 9.21 -1.83 5.83
C LYS A 23 7.73 -2.03 5.50
N GLY A 24 6.89 -1.04 5.76
CA GLY A 24 5.42 -1.14 5.66
C GLY A 24 4.86 -1.06 4.24
N VAL A 25 5.69 -1.01 3.20
CA VAL A 25 5.25 -0.87 1.81
C VAL A 25 5.41 -2.19 1.08
N ILE A 26 4.34 -2.68 0.46
CA ILE A 26 4.31 -3.91 -0.34
C ILE A 26 3.79 -3.57 -1.74
N VAL A 27 4.61 -3.82 -2.76
CA VAL A 27 4.25 -3.61 -4.18
C VAL A 27 3.78 -4.93 -4.78
N THR A 28 2.63 -4.93 -5.43
CA THR A 28 1.97 -6.13 -5.95
C THR A 28 1.55 -5.94 -7.42
N LYS A 29 1.44 -7.04 -8.16
CA LYS A 29 1.13 -7.06 -9.61
C LYS A 29 -0.31 -7.47 -9.92
N SER A 30 -1.08 -7.87 -8.92
CA SER A 30 -2.47 -8.30 -9.09
C SER A 30 -3.32 -7.93 -7.88
N CYS A 31 -4.64 -7.92 -8.08
CA CYS A 31 -5.60 -7.70 -6.99
C CYS A 31 -5.46 -8.78 -5.90
N ASP A 32 -5.26 -10.03 -6.28
CA ASP A 32 -5.13 -11.15 -5.34
C ASP A 32 -3.88 -10.99 -4.45
N GLU A 33 -2.74 -10.65 -5.05
CA GLU A 33 -1.52 -10.34 -4.29
C GLU A 33 -1.72 -9.15 -3.34
N ALA A 34 -2.43 -8.10 -3.78
CA ALA A 34 -2.74 -6.94 -2.95
C ALA A 34 -3.65 -7.30 -1.77
N VAL A 35 -4.64 -8.16 -2.00
CA VAL A 35 -5.54 -8.66 -0.94
C VAL A 35 -4.77 -9.50 0.08
N GLU A 36 -3.87 -10.37 -0.36
CA GLU A 36 -3.04 -11.15 0.56
C GLU A 36 -2.08 -10.24 1.36
N ALA A 37 -1.43 -9.27 0.70
CA ALA A 37 -0.60 -8.28 1.37
C ALA A 37 -1.39 -7.48 2.42
N ALA A 38 -2.61 -7.03 2.08
CA ALA A 38 -3.50 -6.34 3.00
C ALA A 38 -3.85 -7.20 4.22
N LYS A 39 -4.19 -8.47 4.01
CA LYS A 39 -4.47 -9.42 5.10
C LYS A 39 -3.27 -9.58 6.01
N GLU A 40 -2.07 -9.79 5.47
CA GLU A 40 -0.86 -9.93 6.28
C GLU A 40 -0.63 -8.72 7.18
N ILE A 41 -0.76 -7.50 6.63
CA ILE A 41 -0.59 -6.26 7.39
C ILE A 41 -1.64 -6.15 8.51
N LEU A 42 -2.92 -6.32 8.16
CA LEU A 42 -4.05 -6.20 9.09
C LEU A 42 -4.09 -7.32 10.14
N GLN A 43 -3.45 -8.46 9.88
CA GLN A 43 -3.27 -9.56 10.84
C GLN A 43 -2.07 -9.35 11.79
N GLY A 44 -1.45 -8.17 11.76
CA GLY A 44 -0.46 -7.75 12.75
C GLY A 44 0.99 -7.95 12.33
N LYS A 45 1.30 -8.13 11.05
CA LYS A 45 2.69 -8.20 10.54
C LYS A 45 3.56 -7.01 11.00
N PHE A 46 2.94 -5.84 11.21
CA PHE A 46 3.62 -4.61 11.66
C PHE A 46 3.10 -4.09 13.02
N GLY A 47 2.43 -4.95 13.82
CA GLY A 47 1.80 -4.52 15.07
C GLY A 47 0.80 -3.38 14.85
N GLU A 48 0.77 -2.40 15.76
CA GLU A 48 -0.17 -1.27 15.68
C GLU A 48 0.01 -0.41 14.42
N ALA A 49 1.21 -0.39 13.84
CA ALA A 49 1.46 0.35 12.61
C ALA A 49 0.66 -0.19 11.41
N GLY A 50 0.22 -1.46 11.47
CA GLY A 50 -0.56 -2.13 10.44
C GLY A 50 -2.08 -2.21 10.71
N ASN A 51 -2.59 -1.53 11.74
CA ASN A 51 -4.03 -1.55 12.07
C ASN A 51 -4.90 -0.90 10.99
N GLU A 52 -4.30 -0.04 10.17
CA GLU A 52 -4.92 0.58 9.00
C GLU A 52 -3.93 0.52 7.84
N ILE A 53 -4.48 0.44 6.62
CA ILE A 53 -3.70 0.39 5.38
C ILE A 53 -4.15 1.47 4.40
N VAL A 54 -3.23 1.88 3.54
CA VAL A 54 -3.48 2.72 2.36
C VAL A 54 -3.22 1.89 1.12
N VAL A 55 -4.11 1.99 0.13
CA VAL A 55 -4.04 1.24 -1.13
C VAL A 55 -3.95 2.24 -2.29
N GLU A 56 -2.89 2.15 -3.08
CA GLU A 56 -2.56 3.13 -4.13
C GLU A 56 -2.19 2.44 -5.44
N GLU A 57 -2.31 3.18 -6.54
CA GLU A 57 -1.78 2.75 -7.83
C GLU A 57 -0.25 2.75 -7.81
N MET A 58 0.37 1.70 -8.36
CA MET A 58 1.81 1.65 -8.56
C MET A 58 2.24 2.63 -9.65
N LEU A 59 2.99 3.66 -9.24
CA LEU A 59 3.62 4.59 -10.16
C LEU A 59 4.95 4.03 -10.67
N VAL A 60 5.31 4.37 -11.91
CA VAL A 60 6.59 4.00 -12.53
C VAL A 60 7.30 5.26 -13.01
N GLY A 61 8.61 5.34 -12.79
CA GLY A 61 9.42 6.50 -13.16
C GLY A 61 10.65 6.66 -12.29
N GLU A 62 11.35 7.78 -12.43
CA GLU A 62 12.45 8.14 -11.54
C GLU A 62 11.90 8.59 -10.17
N GLU A 63 12.50 8.10 -9.09
CA GLU A 63 12.18 8.51 -7.73
C GLU A 63 13.16 9.61 -7.27
N VAL A 64 12.62 10.67 -6.67
CA VAL A 64 13.43 11.78 -6.14
C VAL A 64 12.92 12.21 -4.77
N SER A 65 13.85 12.49 -3.86
CA SER A 65 13.56 13.07 -2.55
C SER A 65 13.76 14.58 -2.60
N VAL A 66 12.73 15.33 -2.21
CA VAL A 66 12.81 16.79 -2.06
C VAL A 66 12.84 17.11 -0.57
N SER A 67 13.92 17.74 -0.12
CA SER A 67 14.08 18.22 1.25
C SER A 67 14.06 19.75 1.26
N SER A 68 13.21 20.36 2.08
CA SER A 68 13.28 21.79 2.36
C SER A 68 14.36 22.04 3.42
N THR A 69 15.27 22.98 3.16
CA THR A 69 16.12 23.58 4.20
C THR A 69 15.49 24.92 4.57
N ASP A 70 15.50 25.26 5.86
CA ASP A 70 15.10 26.59 6.35
C ASP A 70 15.96 27.71 5.73
#